data_AF-A0A1H6AAK0-F1
#
_entry.id   AF-A0A1H6AAK0-F1
#
_cell.length_a   1.000
_cell.length_b   1.000
_cell.length_c   1.000
_cell.angle_alpha   90.00
_cell.angle_beta   90.00
_cell.angle_gamma   90.00
#
_symmetry.space_group_name_H-M   'P 1'
#
loop_
_entity.id
_entity.type
_entity.pdbx_description
1 polymer ?
#
loop_
_entity_poly.entity_id
_entity_poly.type
_entity_poly.pdbx_seq_one_letter_code
_entity_poly.pdbx_strand_id
1 'polypeptide(L)' 'MQKDKFDAIKNNVQEIIDFIAKKNAREANNKLVVVSEELDELLDFSDDDDDLMEISRYQVLLNQLHQKIIGLNGQVAGSI' A
#
# COMPACT_ATOMS: atom_id res chain seq x y z
N MET A 1 7.42 -2.73 -24.27
CA MET A 1 7.30 -1.55 -23.39
C MET A 1 6.19 -1.87 -22.41
N GLN A 2 6.52 -2.45 -21.26
CA GLN A 2 5.56 -3.00 -20.29
C GLN A 2 6.05 -2.84 -18.84
N LYS A 3 7.20 -2.18 -18.62
CA LYS A 3 7.80 -2.07 -17.28
C LYS A 3 7.18 -0.95 -16.44
N ASP A 4 6.39 -0.06 -17.04
CA ASP A 4 6.07 1.23 -16.40
C ASP A 4 4.67 1.29 -15.77
N LYS A 5 3.77 0.32 -16.02
CA LYS A 5 2.35 0.42 -15.64
C LYS A 5 2.15 0.48 -14.12
N PHE A 6 2.92 -0.30 -13.37
CA PHE A 6 2.83 -0.40 -11.92
C PHE A 6 4.00 0.25 -11.18
N ASP A 7 4.90 0.95 -11.88
CA ASP A 7 6.05 1.60 -11.24
C ASP A 7 5.62 2.69 -10.25
N ALA A 8 4.52 3.40 -10.55
CA ALA A 8 3.93 4.37 -9.63
C ALA A 8 3.43 3.69 -8.33
N ILE A 9 2.66 2.61 -8.47
CA ILE A 9 2.17 1.81 -7.33
C ILE A 9 3.34 1.29 -6.50
N LYS A 10 4.36 0.73 -7.16
CA LYS A 10 5.56 0.22 -6.50
C LYS A 10 6.30 1.31 -5.71
N ASN A 11 6.49 2.49 -6.30
CA ASN A 11 7.13 3.61 -5.62
C ASN A 11 6.31 4.09 -4.42
N ASN A 12 4.97 4.18 -4.59
CA ASN A 12 4.08 4.57 -3.50
C ASN A 12 4.08 3.54 -2.36
N VAL A 13 4.12 2.24 -2.67
CA VAL A 13 4.26 1.16 -1.68
C VAL A 13 5.59 1.25 -0.93
N GLN A 14 6.69 1.56 -1.62
CA GLN A 14 7.97 1.77 -0.97
C GLN A 14 7.94 2.97 -0.01
N GLU A 15 7.26 4.06 -0.37
CA GLU A 15 7.04 5.19 0.54
C GLU A 15 6.29 4.78 1.81
N ILE A 16 5.26 3.93 1.72
CA ILE A 16 4.55 3.40 2.90
C ILE A 16 5.54 2.63 3.80
N ILE A 17 6.37 1.77 3.21
CA ILE A 17 7.39 1.00 3.94
C ILE A 17 8.39 1.94 4.63
N ASP A 18 8.81 3.01 3.96
CA ASP A 18 9.74 3.98 4.51
C ASP A 18 9.13 4.76 5.68
N PHE A 19 7.84 5.13 5.60
CA PHE A 19 7.13 5.75 6.72
C PHE A 19 6.98 4.78 7.91
N ILE A 20 6.68 3.50 7.66
CA ILE A 20 6.66 2.45 8.69
C ILE A 20 8.04 2.32 9.35
N ALA A 21 9.12 2.29 8.57
CA ALA A 21 10.48 2.20 9.07
C ALA A 21 10.85 3.42 9.95
N LYS A 22 10.36 4.62 9.58
CA LYS A 22 10.50 5.85 10.37
C LYS A 22 9.53 5.94 11.55
N LYS A 23 8.73 4.89 11.82
CA LYS A 23 7.65 4.86 12.82
C LYS A 23 6.62 5.98 12.65
N ASN A 24 6.47 6.53 11.44
CA ASN A 24 5.49 7.55 11.13
C ASN A 24 4.17 6.90 10.68
N ALA A 25 3.43 6.34 11.64
CA ALA A 25 2.21 5.59 11.38
C ALA A 25 1.11 6.44 10.70
N ARG A 26 1.06 7.75 10.99
CA ARG A 26 0.09 8.67 10.38
C ARG A 26 0.32 8.80 8.88
N GLU A 27 1.53 9.15 8.45
CA GLU A 27 1.82 9.31 7.02
C GLU A 27 1.78 7.96 6.29
N ALA A 28 2.23 6.88 6.93
CA ALA A 28 2.09 5.54 6.38
C ALA A 28 0.61 5.20 6.10
N ASN A 29 -0.30 5.51 7.03
CA ASN A 29 -1.72 5.25 6.87
C ASN A 29 -2.36 6.14 5.79
N ASN A 30 -2.04 7.43 5.78
CA ASN A 30 -2.54 8.36 4.76
C ASN A 30 -2.15 7.88 3.35
N LYS A 31 -0.86 7.54 3.16
CA LYS A 31 -0.38 7.05 1.88
C LYS A 31 -1.01 5.70 1.51
N LEU A 32 -1.19 4.80 2.48
CA LEU A 32 -1.85 3.52 2.24
C LEU A 32 -3.27 3.69 1.70
N VAL A 33 -4.07 4.61 2.24
CA VAL A 33 -5.42 4.90 1.74
C VAL A 33 -5.37 5.34 0.28
N VAL A 34 -4.49 6.28 -0.06
CA VAL A 34 -4.35 6.79 -1.43
C VAL A 34 -4.00 5.67 -2.41
N VAL A 35 -3.04 4.80 -2.07
CA VAL A 35 -2.63 3.70 -2.97
C VAL A 35 -3.71 2.64 -3.11
N SER A 36 -4.48 2.38 -2.04
CA SER A 36 -5.64 1.50 -2.13
C SER A 36 -6.69 2.04 -3.11
N GLU A 37 -6.99 3.34 -3.05
CA GLU A 37 -7.92 3.99 -3.99
C GLU A 37 -7.39 3.90 -5.43
N GLU A 38 -6.11 4.17 -5.67
CA GLU A 38 -5.48 4.02 -6.99
C GLU A 38 -5.59 2.57 -7.52
N LEU A 39 -5.42 1.56 -6.66
CA LEU A 39 -5.56 0.16 -7.05
C LEU A 39 -7.00 -0.25 -7.33
N ASP A 40 -7.95 0.28 -6.57
CA ASP A 40 -9.38 0.02 -6.80
C ASP A 40 -9.83 0.63 -8.13
N GLU A 41 -9.38 1.84 -8.47
CA GLU A 41 -9.59 2.43 -9.79
C GLU A 41 -8.96 1.58 -10.90
N LEU A 42 -7.72 1.12 -10.72
CA LEU A 42 -7.07 0.23 -11.70
C LEU A 42 -7.83 -1.09 -11.87
N LEU A 43 -8.38 -1.65 -10.79
CA LEU A 43 -9.16 -2.88 -10.83
C LEU A 43 -10.45 -2.69 -11.64
N ASP A 44 -11.15 -1.59 -11.44
CA ASP A 44 -12.43 -1.30 -12.11
C ASP A 44 -12.31 -1.18 -13.64
N PHE A 45 -11.12 -0.85 -14.15
CA PHE A 45 -10.85 -0.69 -15.58
C PHE A 45 -9.96 -1.78 -16.19
N SER A 46 -9.60 -2.81 -15.43
CA SER A 46 -8.69 -3.87 -15.89
C SER A 46 -9.45 -5.13 -16.29
N ASP A 47 -9.31 -5.53 -17.56
CA ASP A 47 -9.86 -6.79 -18.10
C ASP A 47 -8.75 -7.81 -18.44
N ASP A 48 -7.48 -7.43 -18.30
CA ASP A 48 -6.33 -8.29 -18.58
C ASP A 48 -5.95 -9.12 -17.34
N ASP A 49 -5.83 -10.44 -17.52
CA ASP A 49 -5.56 -11.37 -16.42
C ASP A 49 -4.22 -11.09 -15.72
N ASP A 50 -3.17 -10.70 -16.46
CA ASP A 50 -1.86 -10.41 -15.87
C ASP A 50 -1.92 -9.14 -15.01
N ASP A 51 -2.62 -8.13 -15.49
CA ASP A 51 -2.89 -6.90 -14.74
C ASP A 51 -3.74 -7.17 -13.48
N LEU A 52 -4.80 -7.96 -13.59
CA LEU A 52 -5.66 -8.35 -12.46
C LEU A 52 -4.87 -9.13 -11.39
N MET A 53 -3.99 -10.03 -11.82
CA MET A 53 -3.10 -10.78 -10.92
C MET A 53 -2.10 -9.85 -10.21
N GLU A 54 -1.55 -8.85 -10.89
CA GLU A 54 -0.61 -7.90 -10.29
C GLU A 54 -1.31 -6.95 -9.30
N ILE A 55 -2.48 -6.42 -9.66
CA ILE A 55 -3.34 -5.61 -8.77
C ILE A 55 -3.65 -6.38 -7.48
N SER A 56 -4.09 -7.63 -7.61
CA SER A 56 -4.40 -8.50 -6.47
C SER A 56 -3.18 -8.72 -5.55
N ARG A 57 -1.97 -8.84 -6.12
CA ARG A 57 -0.73 -8.96 -5.34
C ARG A 57 -0.47 -7.70 -4.51
N TYR A 58 -0.68 -6.52 -5.09
CA TYR A 58 -0.53 -5.26 -4.36
C TYR A 58 -1.60 -5.08 -3.28
N GLN A 59 -2.86 -5.47 -3.53
CA GLN A 59 -3.92 -5.43 -2.50
C GLN A 59 -3.55 -6.30 -1.27
N VAL A 60 -3.01 -7.51 -1.49
CA VAL A 60 -2.52 -8.37 -0.40
C VAL A 60 -1.36 -7.70 0.36
N LEU A 61 -0.42 -7.08 -0.36
CA LEU A 61 0.70 -6.39 0.26
C LEU A 61 0.25 -5.18 1.09
N LEU A 62 -0.66 -4.34 0.57
CA LEU A 62 -1.23 -3.21 1.30
C LEU A 62 -1.93 -3.69 2.58
N ASN A 63 -2.69 -4.79 2.53
CA ASN A 63 -3.28 -5.37 3.73
C ASN A 63 -2.23 -5.76 4.78
N GLN A 64 -1.10 -6.35 4.36
CA GLN A 64 -0.01 -6.67 5.29
C GLN A 64 0.64 -5.41 5.88
N LEU A 65 0.82 -4.36 5.09
CA LEU A 65 1.35 -3.07 5.55
C LEU A 65 0.38 -2.40 6.54
N HIS A 66 -0.92 -2.47 6.28
CA HIS A 66 -1.94 -1.96 7.20
C HIS A 66 -1.85 -2.64 8.57
N GLN A 67 -1.71 -3.97 8.63
CA GLN A 67 -1.51 -4.67 9.90
C GLN A 67 -0.24 -4.22 10.65
N LYS A 68 0.85 -3.94 9.94
CA LYS A 68 2.08 -3.39 10.55
C LYS A 68 1.85 -1.98 11.11
N ILE A 69 1.08 -1.14 10.41
CA ILE A 69 0.73 0.22 10.86
C ILE A 69 -0.16 0.17 12.10
N ILE A 70 -1.16 -0.70 12.14
CA ILE A 70 -1.99 -0.93 13.33
C ILE A 70 -1.11 -1.34 14.51
N GLY A 71 -0.18 -2.28 14.30
CA GLY A 71 0.79 -2.71 15.32
C GLY A 71 1.66 -1.56 15.84
N LEU A 72 2.08 -0.63 14.96
CA LEU A 72 2.80 0.58 15.36
C LEU A 72 1.93 1.50 16.23
N ASN A 73 0.68 1.77 15.86
CA ASN A 73 -0.24 2.59 16.65
C ASN A 73 -0.56 1.97 18.02
N GLY A 74 -0.69 0.65 18.09
CA GLY A 74 -0.90 -0.07 19.36
C GLY A 74 0.27 0.08 20.33
N GLN A 75 1.52 0.16 19.84
CA GLN A 75 2.69 0.44 20.69
C GLN A 75 2.70 1.88 21.24
N VAL A 76 2.17 2.84 20.49
CA VAL A 76 2.11 4.26 20.91
C VAL A 76 1.08 4.46 22.03
N ALA A 77 -0.04 3.75 22.00
CA ALA A 77 -1.09 3.86 23.03
C ALA A 77 -0.75 3.15 24.36
N GLY A 78 0.10 2.12 24.35
CA GLY A 78 0.48 1.35 25.54
C GLY A 78 1.63 1.93 26.37
N SER A 79 2.13 3.13 26.04
CA SER A 79 3.28 3.76 26.69
C SER A 79 2.93 4.93 27.63
N ILE A 80 1.68 5.01 28.11
CA ILE A 80 1.21 6.05 29.05
C ILE A 80 0.88 5.41 30.39
#